data_AF-A0A319DXG8-F1
#
_entry.id   AF-A0A319DXG8-F1
#
_cell.length_a   1.000
_cell.length_b   1.000
_cell.length_c   1.000
_cell.angle_alpha   90.00
_cell.angle_beta   90.00
_cell.angle_gamma   90.00
#
_symmetry.space_group_name_H-M   'P 1'
#
loop_
_entity.id
_entity.type
_entity.pdbx_description
1 polymer ?
#
loop_
_entity_poly.entity_id
_entity_poly.type
_entity_poly.pdbx_seq_one_letter_code
_entity_poly.pdbx_strand_id
1 'polypeptide(L)'
;MSFLRNVKNLAPLLDRVLVQRVKPEAKTASGIFLPESSVKEQNEAKVLAVGPGAVDRNGQRIPMGVAVGDRVLIPQFGGSPIKVGEEEYTLYRDSEILAKINE
;
A
#
# COMPACT_ATOMS: atom_id res chain seq x y z
N MET A 1 7.25 20.57 -11.27
CA MET A 1 6.20 19.72 -11.87
C MET A 1 6.49 18.27 -11.50
N SER A 2 5.55 17.56 -10.88
CA SER A 2 5.73 16.12 -10.64
C SER A 2 5.78 15.41 -12.00
N PHE A 3 6.88 14.73 -12.30
CA PHE A 3 7.05 13.97 -13.54
C PHE A 3 6.18 12.70 -13.56
N LEU A 4 5.59 12.34 -12.43
CA LEU A 4 4.74 11.16 -12.28
C LEU A 4 3.28 11.54 -12.55
N ARG A 5 2.77 11.13 -13.72
CA ARG A 5 1.39 11.37 -14.17
C ARG A 5 0.45 10.18 -13.95
N ASN A 6 1.00 8.97 -13.83
CA ASN A 6 0.21 7.74 -13.74
C ASN A 6 0.92 6.72 -12.84
N VAL A 7 0.20 6.21 -11.84
CA VAL A 7 0.71 5.23 -10.87
C VAL A 7 1.05 3.89 -11.55
N LYS A 8 0.37 3.53 -12.64
CA LYS A 8 0.64 2.30 -13.41
C LYS A 8 2.03 2.29 -14.06
N ASN A 9 2.67 3.44 -14.20
CA ASN A 9 4.03 3.54 -14.74
C ASN A 9 5.11 3.36 -13.66
N LEU A 10 4.72 3.16 -12.40
CA LEU A 10 5.65 2.86 -11.32
C LEU A 10 5.85 1.36 -11.22
N ALA A 11 7.08 0.91 -11.48
CA ALA A 11 7.51 -0.46 -11.23
C ALA A 11 8.34 -0.49 -9.94
N PRO A 12 7.83 -1.07 -8.83
CA PRO A 12 8.61 -1.23 -7.62
C PRO A 12 9.84 -2.11 -7.86
N LEU A 13 10.96 -1.79 -7.21
CA LEU A 13 12.22 -2.52 -7.33
C LEU A 13 12.46 -3.40 -6.11
N LEU A 14 13.14 -4.53 -6.32
CA LEU A 14 13.44 -5.54 -5.29
C LEU A 14 12.15 -6.06 -4.63
N ASP A 15 12.11 -6.07 -3.31
CA ASP A 15 11.01 -6.49 -2.44
C ASP A 15 10.03 -5.36 -2.12
N ARG A 16 9.97 -4.31 -2.94
CA ARG A 16 9.06 -3.19 -2.68
C ARG A 16 7.64 -3.48 -3.14
N VAL A 17 6.67 -3.00 -2.37
CA VAL A 17 5.23 -3.09 -2.63
C VAL A 17 4.65 -1.69 -2.66
N LEU A 18 3.98 -1.34 -3.76
CA LEU A 18 3.24 -0.09 -3.87
C LEU A 18 1.79 -0.30 -3.45
N VAL A 19 1.35 0.47 -2.47
CA VAL A 19 0.00 0.37 -1.93
C VAL A 19 -0.71 1.71 -1.93
N GLN A 20 -2.04 1.66 -1.93
CA GLN A 20 -2.92 2.80 -1.69
C GLN A 20 -3.74 2.52 -0.44
N ARG A 21 -3.68 3.42 0.55
CA ARG A 21 -4.49 3.30 1.77
C ARG A 21 -5.98 3.34 1.42
N VAL A 22 -6.75 2.46 2.04
CA VAL A 22 -8.21 2.49 1.91
C VAL A 22 -8.69 3.73 2.65
N LYS A 23 -9.45 4.58 1.95
CA LYS A 23 -10.05 5.76 2.58
C LYS A 23 -11.14 5.29 3.53
N PRO A 24 -11.09 5.68 4.81
CA PRO A 24 -12.11 5.30 5.76
C PRO A 24 -13.48 5.90 5.39
N GLU A 25 -14.55 5.15 5.63
CA GLU A 25 -15.91 5.62 5.39
C GLU A 25 -16.25 6.74 6.38
N ALA A 26 -16.54 7.93 5.87
CA ALA A 26 -16.96 9.08 6.70
C ALA A 26 -18.35 8.89 7.32
N LYS A 27 -19.08 7.84 6.93
CA LYS A 27 -20.46 7.57 7.34
C LYS A 27 -20.53 6.19 7.98
N THR A 28 -21.08 6.10 9.19
CA THR A 28 -21.31 4.83 9.87
C THR A 28 -22.41 4.02 9.18
N ALA A 29 -22.51 2.71 9.50
CA ALA A 29 -23.60 1.85 9.02
C ALA A 29 -25.01 2.36 9.39
N SER A 30 -25.13 3.14 10.47
CA SER A 30 -26.38 3.81 10.90
C SER A 30 -26.65 5.15 10.20
N GLY A 31 -25.73 5.60 9.35
CA GLY A 31 -25.85 6.80 8.56
C GLY A 31 -25.37 8.10 9.20
N ILE A 32 -24.67 8.02 10.34
CA ILE A 32 -24.12 9.17 11.06
C ILE A 32 -22.79 9.55 10.41
N PHE A 33 -22.61 10.85 10.11
CA PHE A 33 -21.33 11.37 9.66
C PHE A 33 -20.37 11.52 10.84
N LEU A 34 -19.20 10.88 10.72
CA LEU A 34 -18.13 11.04 11.69
C LEU A 34 -17.38 12.36 11.42
N PRO A 35 -17.02 13.13 12.45
CA PRO A 35 -16.08 14.24 12.28
C PRO A 35 -14.76 13.70 11.72
N GLU A 36 -14.11 14.45 10.83
CA GLU A 36 -12.84 14.05 10.20
C GLU A 36 -11.76 13.64 11.24
N SER A 37 -11.77 14.24 12.43
CA SER A 37 -10.86 13.93 13.54
C SER A 37 -11.12 12.59 14.25
N SER A 38 -12.31 12.00 14.06
CA SER A 38 -12.72 10.72 14.67
C SER A 38 -12.53 9.54 13.71
N VAL A 39 -12.19 9.82 12.47
CA VAL A 39 -11.94 8.81 11.45
C VAL A 39 -10.52 8.29 11.64
N LYS A 40 -10.38 7.16 12.34
CA LYS A 40 -9.08 6.49 12.48
C LYS A 40 -8.54 6.16 11.08
N GLU A 41 -7.29 6.52 10.82
CA GLU A 41 -6.57 5.98 9.66
C GLU A 41 -6.63 4.45 9.76
N GLN A 42 -7.37 3.84 8.83
CA GLN A 42 -7.35 2.40 8.71
C GLN A 42 -5.97 2.03 8.18
N ASN A 43 -5.29 1.15 8.91
CA ASN A 43 -4.02 0.58 8.48
C ASN A 43 -4.22 -0.46 7.37
N GLU A 44 -5.26 -0.28 6.56
CA GLU A 44 -5.63 -1.15 5.44
C GLU A 44 -5.23 -0.47 4.15
N ALA A 45 -4.65 -1.25 3.25
CA ALA A 45 -4.25 -0.76 1.94
C ALA A 45 -4.51 -1.80 0.86
N LYS A 46 -4.70 -1.33 -0.36
CA LYS A 46 -4.77 -2.16 -1.55
C LYS A 46 -3.43 -2.19 -2.27
N VAL A 47 -2.95 -3.37 -2.63
CA VAL A 47 -1.72 -3.53 -3.41
C VAL A 47 -1.97 -3.17 -4.86
N LEU A 48 -1.19 -2.22 -5.38
CA LEU A 48 -1.28 -1.74 -6.76
C LEU A 48 -0.18 -2.29 -7.66
N ALA A 49 1.03 -2.45 -7.11
CA ALA A 49 2.15 -3.03 -7.83
C ALA A 49 3.10 -3.74 -6.85
N VAL A 50 3.75 -4.79 -7.31
CA VAL A 50 4.75 -5.54 -6.56
C VAL A 50 6.06 -5.57 -7.32
N GLY A 51 7.15 -5.50 -6.59
CA GLY A 51 8.48 -5.66 -7.15
C GLY A 51 8.79 -7.10 -7.53
N PRO A 52 9.94 -7.33 -8.15
CA PRO A 52 10.38 -8.66 -8.57
C PRO A 52 10.68 -9.65 -7.43
N GLY A 53 10.76 -9.19 -6.17
CA GLY A 53 11.25 -9.98 -5.04
C GLY A 53 12.65 -9.58 -4.60
N ALA A 54 12.96 -9.82 -3.31
CA ALA A 54 14.33 -9.74 -2.81
C ALA A 54 15.20 -10.82 -3.46
N VAL A 55 16.52 -10.64 -3.43
CA VAL A 55 17.48 -11.64 -3.89
C VAL A 55 18.17 -12.24 -2.67
N ASP A 56 18.21 -13.57 -2.60
CA ASP A 56 18.90 -14.30 -1.55
C ASP A 56 20.43 -14.26 -1.74
N ARG A 57 21.17 -14.90 -0.83
CA ARG A 57 22.64 -14.97 -0.91
C ARG A 57 23.16 -15.75 -2.13
N ASN A 58 22.32 -16.57 -2.75
CA ASN A 58 22.65 -17.41 -3.88
C ASN A 58 22.26 -16.75 -5.22
N GLY A 59 21.73 -15.53 -5.20
CA GLY A 59 21.27 -14.83 -6.41
C GLY A 59 19.86 -15.24 -6.85
N GLN A 60 19.15 -16.06 -6.09
CA GLN A 60 17.78 -16.48 -6.39
C GLN A 60 16.78 -15.46 -5.86
N ARG A 61 15.69 -15.28 -6.60
CA ARG A 61 14.61 -14.38 -6.17
C ARG A 61 13.74 -15.06 -5.13
N ILE A 62 13.50 -14.34 -4.04
CA ILE A 62 12.52 -14.70 -3.02
C ILE A 62 11.16 -14.21 -3.54
N PRO A 63 10.18 -15.10 -3.71
CA PRO A 63 8.84 -14.72 -4.13
C PRO A 63 8.23 -13.69 -3.17
N MET A 64 7.49 -12.72 -3.73
CA MET A 64 6.75 -11.74 -2.94
C MET A 64 5.64 -12.45 -2.14
N GLY A 65 5.47 -12.04 -0.89
CA GLY A 65 4.38 -12.49 -0.04
C GLY A 65 3.02 -12.02 -0.56
N VAL A 66 2.95 -10.85 -1.20
CA VAL A 66 1.72 -10.21 -1.70
C VAL A 66 1.62 -10.14 -3.23
N ALA A 67 0.40 -10.02 -3.75
CA ALA A 67 0.10 -9.87 -5.17
C ALA A 67 -0.72 -8.60 -5.44
N VAL A 68 -0.73 -8.16 -6.71
CA VAL A 68 -1.56 -7.02 -7.14
C VAL A 68 -3.03 -7.34 -6.92
N GLY A 69 -3.74 -6.42 -6.27
CA GLY A 69 -5.16 -6.56 -5.92
C GLY A 69 -5.41 -7.02 -4.49
N ASP A 70 -4.41 -7.57 -3.79
CA ASP A 70 -4.54 -7.99 -2.40
C ASP A 70 -4.92 -6.79 -1.50
N ARG A 71 -5.76 -7.06 -0.49
CA ARG A 71 -5.94 -6.17 0.66
C ARG A 71 -4.97 -6.59 1.77
N VAL A 72 -4.28 -5.62 2.34
CA VAL A 72 -3.22 -5.86 3.31
C VAL A 72 -3.31 -4.91 4.49
N LEU A 73 -2.83 -5.38 5.64
CA LEU A 73 -2.53 -4.54 6.79
C LEU A 73 -1.11 -3.99 6.68
N ILE A 74 -0.98 -2.68 6.74
CA ILE A 74 0.29 -1.94 6.72
C ILE A 74 0.64 -1.45 8.11
N PRO A 75 1.93 -1.18 8.42
CA PRO A 75 2.30 -0.58 9.69
C PRO A 75 1.80 0.87 9.77
N GLN A 76 1.53 1.33 11.00
CA GLN A 76 1.11 2.72 11.26
C GLN A 76 2.14 3.76 10.79
N PHE A 77 3.42 3.38 10.88
CA PHE A 77 4.55 4.25 10.58
C PHE A 77 5.49 3.57 9.57
N GLY A 78 6.34 4.38 8.94
CA GLY A 78 7.28 3.92 7.94
C GLY A 78 6.71 3.92 6.53
N GLY A 79 7.40 3.21 5.64
CA GLY A 79 7.17 3.33 4.21
C GLY A 79 7.69 4.64 3.63
N SER A 80 7.66 4.75 2.30
CA SER A 80 8.05 5.95 1.57
C SER A 80 6.85 6.51 0.83
N PRO A 81 6.34 7.71 1.19
CA PRO A 81 5.21 8.30 0.52
C PRO A 81 5.58 8.71 -0.92
N ILE A 82 4.66 8.49 -1.84
CA ILE A 82 4.76 8.91 -3.25
C ILE A 82 3.47 9.63 -3.61
N LYS A 83 3.61 10.81 -4.19
CA LYS A 83 2.48 11.57 -4.74
C LYS A 83 2.46 11.46 -6.26
N VAL A 84 1.34 10.99 -6.80
CA VAL A 84 1.09 10.95 -8.24
C VAL A 84 -0.18 11.75 -8.52
N GLY A 85 -0.02 12.92 -9.12
CA GLY A 85 -1.12 13.89 -9.23
C GLY A 85 -1.58 14.36 -7.86
N GLU A 86 -2.86 14.12 -7.56
CA GLU A 86 -3.51 14.47 -6.29
C GLU A 86 -3.62 13.28 -5.32
N GLU A 87 -3.29 12.07 -5.79
CA GLU A 87 -3.36 10.85 -4.97
C GLU A 87 -2.03 10.55 -4.29
N GLU A 88 -2.14 10.03 -3.07
CA GLU A 88 -1.01 9.57 -2.25
C GLU A 88 -0.96 8.06 -2.20
N TYR A 89 0.24 7.55 -2.38
CA TYR A 89 0.59 6.14 -2.33
C TYR A 89 1.75 5.95 -1.37
N THR A 90 2.00 4.72 -0.97
CA THR A 90 3.14 4.40 -0.11
C THR A 90 3.85 3.18 -0.64
N LEU A 91 5.18 3.25 -0.68
CA LEU A 91 6.02 2.06 -0.89
C LEU A 91 6.40 1.49 0.47
N TYR A 92 6.17 0.19 0.65
CA TYR A 92 6.70 -0.59 1.76
C TYR A 92 7.66 -1.67 1.22
N ARG A 93 8.43 -2.28 2.11
CA ARG A 93 9.01 -3.60 1.81
C ARG A 93 7.96 -4.68 2.04
N ASP A 94 8.08 -5.78 1.32
CA ASP A 94 7.24 -6.96 1.50
C ASP A 94 7.27 -7.46 2.95
N SER A 95 8.44 -7.40 3.59
CA SER A 95 8.63 -7.80 5.01
C SER A 95 8.00 -6.85 6.03
N GLU A 96 7.63 -5.62 5.63
CA GLU A 96 6.97 -4.65 6.50
C GLU A 96 5.45 -4.81 6.47
N ILE A 97 4.90 -5.51 5.47
CA ILE A 97 3.46 -5.80 5.39
C ILE A 97 3.07 -6.76 6.51
N LEU A 98 2.09 -6.38 7.32
CA LEU A 98 1.74 -7.09 8.55
C LEU A 98 0.88 -8.33 8.31
N ALA A 99 -0.08 -8.24 7.39
CA ALA A 99 -0.98 -9.35 7.06
C ALA A 99 -1.66 -9.15 5.70
N LYS A 100 -2.13 -10.24 5.10
CA LYS A 100 -3.16 -10.21 4.06
C LYS A 100 -4.54 -10.36 4.70
N ILE A 101 -5.52 -9.67 4.16
CA ILE A 101 -6.93 -9.76 4.56
C ILE A 101 -7.62 -10.70 3.56
N ASN A 102 -8.10 -11.85 4.04
CA ASN A 102 -8.85 -12.83 3.26
C ASN A 102 -10.31 -12.79 3.73
N GLU A 103 -11.17 -12.09 2.98
CA GLU A 103 -12.62 -12.04 3.18
C GLU A 103 -13.35 -12.69 2.00
#